data_AF-A0A9D6UB80-F1
#
_entry.id   AF-A0A9D6UB80-F1
#
_cell.length_a   1.000
_cell.length_b   1.000
_cell.length_c   1.000
_cell.angle_alpha   90.00
_cell.angle_beta   90.00
_cell.angle_gamma   90.00
#
_symmetry.space_group_name_H-M   'P 1'
#
loop_
_entity.id
_entity.type
_entity.pdbx_description
1 polymer ?
#
loop_
_entity_poly.entity_id
_entity_poly.type
_entity_poly.pdbx_seq_one_letter_code
_entity_poly.pdbx_strand_id
1 'polypeptide(L)'
;MANNPFTRRDMLRFAAVAALIPGWARAEGATKVVMHKNPTCGCCGAWSARMREAGYVVEEIVEVDMPSVKKRLGVPEALSSCHTAEIDGYIVEGHVPPQAVAQLLKERPNAVGLAAPGMPAGSPGMEGGAA
;
A
#
# COMPACT_ATOMS: atom_id res chain seq x y z
N MET A 1 -4.85 57.20 -45.77
CA MET A 1 -3.70 56.31 -45.51
C MET A 1 -3.64 56.10 -44.01
N ALA A 2 -4.19 54.99 -43.51
CA ALA A 2 -4.29 54.72 -42.07
C ALA A 2 -2.98 54.09 -41.59
N ASN A 3 -2.34 54.72 -40.61
CA ASN A 3 -1.14 54.23 -39.94
C ASN A 3 -1.52 53.02 -39.07
N ASN A 4 -0.94 51.85 -39.35
CA ASN A 4 -1.13 50.65 -38.54
C ASN A 4 -0.10 50.66 -37.38
N PRO A 5 -0.52 50.77 -36.11
CA PRO A 5 0.38 51.03 -34.97
C PRO A 5 0.88 49.72 -34.34
N PHE A 6 1.24 48.72 -35.13
CA PHE A 6 1.68 47.44 -34.59
C PHE A 6 3.14 47.20 -34.97
N THR A 7 4.02 47.50 -34.01
CA THR A 7 5.45 47.25 -34.15
C THR A 7 5.78 45.82 -33.72
N ARG A 8 6.81 45.24 -34.34
CA ARG A 8 7.31 43.87 -34.08
C ARG A 8 7.69 43.58 -32.62
N ARG A 9 7.71 44.60 -31.76
CA ARG A 9 8.01 44.51 -30.32
C ARG A 9 6.81 44.03 -29.49
N ASP A 10 5.59 44.12 -29.99
CA ASP A 10 4.39 43.71 -29.24
C ASP A 10 4.13 42.19 -29.31
N MET A 11 4.73 41.49 -30.28
CA MET A 11 4.57 40.03 -30.44
C MET A 11 5.36 39.19 -29.41
N LEU A 12 6.26 39.79 -28.63
CA LEU A 12 7.04 39.07 -27.60
C LEU A 12 6.45 39.13 -26.18
N ARG A 13 5.29 39.79 -25.99
CA ARG A 13 4.65 39.90 -24.66
C ARG A 13 3.55 38.88 -24.39
N PHE A 14 3.22 38.00 -25.34
CA PHE A 14 2.15 37.00 -25.17
C PHE A 14 2.64 35.54 -25.05
N ALA A 15 3.94 35.29 -24.88
CA ALA A 15 4.49 33.93 -24.78
C ALA A 15 4.83 33.45 -23.35
N ALA A 16 4.52 34.23 -22.30
CA ALA A 16 4.98 33.94 -20.93
C ALA A 16 3.85 33.74 -19.90
N VAL A 17 2.71 33.15 -20.29
CA VAL A 17 1.64 32.75 -19.35
C VAL A 17 1.15 31.34 -19.66
N ALA A 18 2.06 30.36 -19.66
CA ALA A 18 1.70 28.93 -19.81
C ALA A 18 2.43 27.99 -18.83
N ALA A 19 3.07 28.53 -17.79
CA ALA A 19 3.88 27.75 -16.84
C ALA A 19 3.25 27.65 -15.44
N LEU A 20 1.92 27.67 -15.33
CA LEU A 20 1.19 27.35 -14.10
C LEU A 20 0.13 26.28 -14.40
N ILE A 21 0.55 25.17 -15.00
CA ILE A 21 -0.22 23.93 -14.86
C ILE A 21 0.23 23.38 -13.50
N PRO A 22 -0.59 23.42 -12.43
CA PRO A 22 -0.28 22.65 -11.24
C PRO A 22 -0.11 21.21 -11.70
N GLY A 23 1.13 20.70 -11.54
CA GLY A 23 1.46 19.33 -11.88
C GLY A 23 0.39 18.42 -11.32
N TRP A 24 -0.09 17.50 -12.15
CA TRP A 24 -1.15 16.56 -11.81
C TRP A 24 -0.96 16.05 -10.39
N ALA A 25 -1.76 16.57 -9.46
CA ALA A 25 -1.98 15.90 -8.19
C ALA A 25 -2.67 14.60 -8.57
N ARG A 26 -1.90 13.51 -8.67
CA ARG A 26 -2.50 12.19 -8.54
C ARG A 26 -3.19 12.23 -7.19
N ALA A 27 -4.52 12.15 -7.20
CA ALA A 27 -5.21 11.67 -6.02
C ALA A 27 -4.61 10.27 -5.77
N GLU A 28 -3.68 10.17 -4.82
CA GLU A 28 -3.24 8.89 -4.29
C GLU A 28 -4.45 8.32 -3.59
N GLY A 29 -5.27 7.58 -4.34
CA GLY A 29 -6.32 6.75 -3.77
C GLY A 29 -5.66 5.84 -2.74
N ALA A 30 -6.32 5.69 -1.59
CA ALA A 30 -5.80 4.88 -0.50
C ALA A 30 -5.35 3.49 -1.00
N THR A 31 -4.15 3.07 -0.60
CA THR A 31 -3.54 1.83 -1.10
C THR A 31 -4.39 0.63 -0.71
N LYS A 32 -4.83 -0.14 -1.70
CA LYS A 32 -5.62 -1.35 -1.50
C LYS A 32 -4.74 -2.47 -0.95
N VAL A 33 -5.27 -3.19 0.02
CA VAL A 33 -4.69 -4.39 0.64
C VAL A 33 -5.71 -5.51 0.50
N VAL A 34 -5.31 -6.62 -0.11
CA VAL A 34 -6.13 -7.84 -0.13
C VAL A 34 -5.55 -8.81 0.87
N MET A 35 -6.27 -9.11 1.96
CA MET A 35 -5.81 -10.00 3.01
C MET A 35 -6.60 -11.30 3.02
N HIS A 36 -5.89 -12.41 2.89
CA HIS A 36 -6.40 -13.77 3.05
C HIS A 36 -6.23 -14.23 4.50
N LYS A 37 -7.32 -14.66 5.13
CA LYS A 37 -7.32 -15.13 6.53
C LYS A 37 -8.33 -16.24 6.77
N ASN A 38 -8.10 -17.01 7.83
CA ASN A 38 -9.11 -17.93 8.36
C ASN A 38 -10.29 -17.15 9.00
N PRO A 39 -11.52 -17.71 8.98
CA PRO A 39 -12.75 -17.02 9.43
C PRO A 39 -12.74 -16.61 10.90
N THR A 40 -12.11 -17.41 11.75
CA THR A 40 -12.14 -17.27 13.22
C THR A 40 -10.88 -16.61 13.79
N CYS A 41 -9.97 -16.12 12.94
CA CYS A 41 -8.72 -15.51 13.38
C CYS A 41 -8.93 -14.06 13.87
N GLY A 42 -9.09 -13.89 15.19
CA GLY A 42 -9.30 -12.57 15.81
C GLY A 42 -8.12 -11.61 15.62
N CYS A 43 -6.90 -12.07 15.82
CA CYS A 43 -5.69 -11.27 15.64
C CYS A 43 -5.48 -10.80 14.18
N CYS A 44 -5.87 -11.60 13.19
CA CYS A 44 -5.88 -11.20 11.78
C CYS A 44 -6.83 -10.00 11.54
N GLY A 45 -8.02 -10.03 12.17
CA GLY A 45 -8.95 -8.90 12.13
C GLY A 45 -8.40 -7.65 12.81
N ALA A 46 -7.68 -7.81 13.92
CA ALA A 46 -7.02 -6.70 14.61
C ALA A 46 -5.88 -6.09 13.76
N TRP A 47 -5.07 -6.91 13.08
CA TRP A 47 -4.06 -6.42 12.14
C TRP A 47 -4.69 -5.62 11.00
N SER A 48 -5.79 -6.13 10.42
CA SER A 48 -6.57 -5.41 9.40
C SER A 48 -7.08 -4.05 9.90
N ALA A 49 -7.53 -3.97 11.15
CA ALA A 49 -7.90 -2.70 11.78
C ALA A 49 -6.71 -1.74 11.87
N ARG A 50 -5.52 -2.20 12.31
CA ARG A 50 -4.29 -1.37 12.34
C ARG A 50 -3.90 -0.85 10.95
N MET A 51 -4.06 -1.67 9.91
CA MET A 51 -3.80 -1.24 8.53
C MET A 51 -4.82 -0.17 8.07
N ARG A 52 -6.10 -0.32 8.41
CA ARG A 52 -7.11 0.71 8.12
C ARG A 52 -6.85 2.02 8.87
N GLU A 53 -6.45 1.95 10.13
CA GLU A 53 -6.02 3.12 10.94
C GLU A 53 -4.82 3.84 10.30
N ALA A 54 -3.92 3.10 9.65
CA ALA A 54 -2.79 3.64 8.91
C ALA A 54 -3.15 4.18 7.50
N GLY A 55 -4.42 4.17 7.11
CA GLY A 55 -4.91 4.75 5.86
C GLY A 55 -5.01 3.77 4.67
N TYR A 56 -4.84 2.47 4.89
CA TYR A 56 -5.01 1.45 3.85
C TYR A 56 -6.48 1.02 3.69
N VAL A 57 -6.87 0.63 2.47
CA VAL A 57 -8.19 0.01 2.21
C VAL A 57 -8.04 -1.50 2.23
N VAL A 58 -8.42 -2.14 3.33
CA VAL A 58 -8.26 -3.58 3.52
C VAL A 58 -9.53 -4.35 3.15
N GLU A 59 -9.42 -5.17 2.11
CA GLU A 59 -10.38 -6.22 1.74
C GLU A 59 -9.98 -7.53 2.43
N GLU A 60 -10.88 -8.11 3.22
CA GLU A 60 -10.65 -9.40 3.88
C GLU A 60 -11.31 -10.52 3.08
N ILE A 61 -10.50 -11.43 2.56
CA ILE A 61 -10.96 -12.67 1.92
C ILE A 61 -10.86 -13.78 2.96
N VAL A 62 -12.01 -14.34 3.30
CA VAL A 62 -12.10 -15.48 4.20
C VAL A 62 -11.79 -16.74 3.42
N GLU A 63 -10.72 -17.42 3.82
CA GLU A 63 -10.23 -18.64 3.19
C GLU A 63 -10.45 -19.83 4.12
N VAL A 64 -10.87 -20.96 3.54
CA VAL A 64 -10.99 -22.24 4.25
C VAL A 64 -9.69 -23.04 4.24
N ASP A 65 -8.80 -22.77 3.28
CA ASP A 65 -7.52 -23.45 3.10
C ASP A 65 -6.39 -22.43 2.89
N MET A 66 -5.96 -21.81 3.99
CA MET A 66 -4.81 -20.91 4.02
C MET A 66 -3.49 -21.55 3.54
N PRO A 67 -3.17 -22.83 3.85
CA PRO A 67 -2.00 -23.49 3.28
C PRO A 67 -1.95 -23.43 1.74
N SER A 68 -3.07 -23.70 1.06
CA SER A 68 -3.14 -23.61 -0.40
C SER A 68 -2.93 -22.17 -0.92
N VAL A 69 -3.48 -21.17 -0.22
CA VAL A 69 -3.26 -19.74 -0.54
C VAL A 69 -1.78 -19.37 -0.43
N LYS A 70 -1.13 -19.73 0.68
CA LYS A 70 0.28 -19.45 0.92
C LYS A 70 1.17 -20.09 -0.12
N LYS A 71 0.89 -21.35 -0.48
CA LYS A 71 1.60 -22.05 -1.55
C LYS A 71 1.43 -21.37 -2.90
N ARG A 72 0.21 -20.94 -3.25
CA ARG A 72 -0.08 -20.20 -4.50
C ARG A 72 0.68 -18.87 -4.55
N LEU A 73 0.78 -18.17 -3.43
CA LEU A 73 1.48 -16.88 -3.31
C LEU A 73 2.99 -17.04 -3.09
N GLY A 74 3.52 -18.26 -3.06
CA GLY A 74 4.95 -18.53 -2.94
C GLY A 74 5.53 -18.22 -1.55
N VAL A 75 4.70 -18.20 -0.50
CA VAL A 75 5.16 -17.99 0.88
C VAL A 75 5.93 -19.25 1.35
N PRO A 76 7.22 -19.13 1.71
CA PRO A 76 7.97 -20.25 2.26
C PRO A 76 7.40 -20.69 3.61
N GLU A 77 7.34 -22.00 3.85
CA GLU A 77 6.79 -22.57 5.08
C GLU A 77 7.46 -22.01 6.35
N ALA A 78 8.78 -21.83 6.32
CA ALA A 78 9.56 -21.27 7.41
C ALA A 78 9.22 -19.80 7.76
N LEU A 79 8.56 -19.08 6.85
CA LEU A 79 8.14 -17.69 7.05
C LEU A 79 6.65 -17.55 7.37
N SER A 80 5.93 -18.67 7.45
CA SER A 80 4.48 -18.67 7.55
C SER A 80 3.94 -18.06 8.85
N SER A 81 2.79 -17.39 8.74
CA SER A 81 1.99 -16.82 9.83
C SER A 81 0.49 -17.07 9.59
N CYS A 82 -0.39 -16.45 10.37
CA CYS A 82 -1.84 -16.68 10.38
C CYS A 82 -2.60 -16.14 9.15
N HIS A 83 -2.07 -15.13 8.47
CA HIS A 83 -2.68 -14.50 7.29
C HIS A 83 -1.60 -14.09 6.28
N THR A 84 -2.05 -13.82 5.05
CA THR A 84 -1.19 -13.35 3.94
C THR A 84 -1.90 -12.23 3.23
N ALA A 85 -1.22 -11.11 2.99
CA ALA A 85 -1.78 -9.97 2.28
C ALA A 85 -0.99 -9.65 1.00
N GLU A 86 -1.70 -9.18 -0.01
CA GLU A 86 -1.16 -8.67 -1.27
C GLU A 86 -1.35 -7.15 -1.30
N ILE A 87 -0.26 -6.41 -1.51
CA ILE A 87 -0.24 -4.95 -1.49
C ILE A 87 0.69 -4.44 -2.59
N ASP A 88 0.11 -3.84 -3.64
CA ASP A 88 0.86 -3.18 -4.72
C ASP A 88 2.01 -4.03 -5.32
N GLY A 89 1.72 -5.31 -5.56
CA GLY A 89 2.65 -6.29 -6.10
C GLY A 89 3.55 -6.99 -5.07
N TYR A 90 3.49 -6.61 -3.79
CA TYR A 90 4.23 -7.27 -2.70
C TYR A 90 3.35 -8.22 -1.89
N ILE A 91 3.97 -9.25 -1.34
CA ILE A 91 3.39 -10.11 -0.31
C ILE A 91 3.75 -9.57 1.09
N VAL A 92 2.77 -9.54 1.99
CA VAL A 92 2.96 -9.22 3.41
C VAL A 92 2.43 -10.40 4.23
N GLU A 93 3.34 -11.14 4.83
CA GLU A 93 3.04 -12.37 5.59
C GLU A 93 3.02 -12.09 7.09
N GLY A 94 1.88 -12.31 7.73
CA GLY A 94 1.72 -12.16 9.17
C GLY A 94 1.67 -10.71 9.67
N HIS A 95 1.90 -10.55 10.97
CA HIS A 95 1.67 -9.32 11.72
C HIS A 95 2.75 -8.24 11.49
N VAL A 96 3.01 -7.89 10.23
CA VAL A 96 3.97 -6.85 9.85
C VAL A 96 3.41 -5.46 10.20
N PRO A 97 4.19 -4.57 10.84
CA PRO A 97 3.73 -3.21 11.17
C PRO A 97 3.40 -2.37 9.93
N PRO A 98 2.35 -1.52 9.96
CA PRO A 98 2.01 -0.64 8.84
C PRO A 98 3.17 0.28 8.41
N GLN A 99 4.03 0.69 9.35
CA GLN A 99 5.21 1.52 9.04
C GLN A 99 6.25 0.77 8.21
N ALA A 100 6.42 -0.53 8.44
CA ALA A 100 7.31 -1.38 7.64
C ALA A 100 6.73 -1.60 6.24
N VAL A 101 5.41 -1.77 6.12
CA VAL A 101 4.72 -1.83 4.82
C VAL A 101 4.88 -0.50 4.06
N ALA A 102 4.70 0.63 4.73
CA ALA A 102 4.90 1.95 4.13
C ALA A 102 6.34 2.13 3.61
N GLN A 103 7.33 1.67 4.38
CA GLN A 103 8.73 1.70 3.94
C GLN A 103 8.98 0.82 2.72
N LEU A 104 8.44 -0.40 2.69
CA LEU A 104 8.51 -1.30 1.53
C LEU A 104 7.95 -0.63 0.27
N LEU A 105 6.77 -0.02 0.37
CA LEU A 105 6.10 0.64 -0.76
C LEU A 105 6.82 1.92 -1.21
N LYS A 106 7.52 2.60 -0.30
CA LYS A 106 8.33 3.78 -0.59
C LYS A 106 9.65 3.42 -1.27
N GLU A 107 10.38 2.44 -0.73
CA GLU A 107 11.71 2.08 -1.21
C GLU A 107 11.67 1.17 -2.44
N ARG A 108 10.60 0.40 -2.62
CA ARG A 108 10.42 -0.57 -3.70
C ARG A 108 11.67 -1.44 -3.95
N PRO A 109 12.21 -2.11 -2.91
CA PRO A 109 13.38 -2.97 -3.09
C PRO A 109 13.05 -4.13 -4.04
N ASN A 110 14.09 -4.73 -4.63
CA ASN A 110 13.97 -5.97 -5.39
C ASN A 110 13.74 -7.15 -4.42
N ALA A 111 12.48 -7.30 -4.01
CA ALA A 111 12.02 -8.32 -3.09
C ALA A 111 10.60 -8.76 -3.47
N VAL A 112 10.20 -9.93 -3.00
CA VAL A 112 8.82 -10.42 -3.16
C VAL A 112 7.90 -9.84 -2.09
N GLY A 113 8.42 -9.52 -0.89
CA GLY A 113 7.58 -9.12 0.23
C GLY A 113 8.27 -8.98 1.58
N LEU A 114 7.45 -8.78 2.62
CA LEU A 114 7.84 -8.76 4.04
C LEU A 114 7.15 -9.91 4.78
N ALA A 115 7.80 -10.44 5.81
CA ALA A 115 7.22 -11.46 6.68
C ALA A 115 7.50 -11.16 8.15
N ALA A 116 6.50 -11.38 9.00
CA ALA A 116 6.62 -11.53 10.44
C ALA A 116 6.23 -12.98 10.80
N PRO A 117 7.19 -13.93 10.77
CA PRO A 117 6.88 -15.35 10.92
C PRO A 117 6.26 -15.70 12.28
N GLY A 118 5.41 -16.72 12.30
CA GLY A 118 4.72 -17.15 13.52
C GLY A 118 3.72 -16.11 14.02
N MET A 119 3.68 -15.88 15.34
CA MET A 119 2.75 -14.98 16.01
C MET A 119 3.45 -14.18 17.12
N PRO A 120 4.36 -13.24 16.79
CA PRO A 120 5.17 -12.55 17.79
C PRO A 120 4.30 -11.71 18.73
N ALA A 121 4.47 -11.87 20.05
CA ALA A 121 3.78 -11.02 21.01
C ALA A 121 4.18 -9.54 20.84
N GLY A 122 3.21 -8.62 20.93
CA GLY A 122 3.44 -7.19 20.75
C GLY A 122 3.42 -6.70 19.28
N SER A 123 3.31 -7.60 18.31
CA SER A 123 3.09 -7.20 16.90
C SER A 123 1.67 -6.64 16.70
N PRO A 124 1.40 -5.83 15.65
CA PRO A 124 0.07 -5.27 15.41
C PRO A 124 -1.00 -6.35 15.29
N GLY A 125 -2.06 -6.30 16.09
CA GLY A 125 -3.06 -7.36 16.26
C GLY A 125 -2.73 -8.42 17.32
N MET A 126 -1.57 -8.33 17.96
CA MET A 126 -1.06 -9.19 19.04
C MET A 126 -0.56 -8.38 20.25
N GLU A 127 -1.03 -7.13 20.40
CA GLU A 127 -0.54 -6.17 21.40
C GLU A 127 -0.87 -6.56 22.85
N GLY A 128 -1.87 -7.42 23.05
CA GLY A 128 -2.27 -7.94 24.36
C GLY A 128 -1.44 -9.11 24.90
N GLY A 129 -0.55 -9.69 24.09
CA GLY A 129 0.15 -10.95 24.43
C GLY A 129 -0.81 -12.15 24.51
N ALA A 130 -0.29 -13.35 24.24
CA ALA A 130 -1.05 -14.57 24.49
C ALA A 130 -1.39 -14.63 26.00
N ALA A 131 -2.68 -14.73 26.30
CA ALA A 131 -3.12 -15.29 27.58
C ALA A 131 -3.03 -16.82 27.52
#